data_AF-A0A1Q7X256-F1
#
_entry.id   AF-A0A1Q7X256-F1
#
_cell.length_a   1.000
_cell.length_b   1.000
_cell.length_c   1.000
_cell.angle_alpha   90.00
_cell.angle_beta   90.00
_cell.angle_gamma   90.00
#
_symmetry.space_group_name_H-M   'P 1'
#
loop_
_entity.id
_entity.type
_entity.pdbx_description
1 polymer ?
#
loop_
_entity_poly.entity_id
_entity_poly.type
_entity_poly.pdbx_seq_one_letter_code
_entity_poly.pdbx_strand_id
1 'polypeptide(L)'
;MTEARSETWLAPSVPVLLIAVLIIAGAEVGGASMVKFKLELARWARGTMLARPDTHGLVGVRDVDEQILDEALVKFDAGLRLFHMHAEGMGTIIIVSTMVATTLVRAGAFRRAIVLLITVGGAGYPLGYLLWSALIPFYGIERGKTLAEWMVWIPFGGAAIVALWMLAGALALRLVRR
;
A
#
# COMPACT_ATOMS: atom_id res chain seq x y z
N MET A 1 18.36 -43.73 9.93
CA MET A 1 18.03 -42.84 8.80
C MET A 1 16.74 -42.12 9.16
N THR A 2 16.86 -40.92 9.72
CA THR A 2 15.73 -40.03 10.01
C THR A 2 15.17 -39.55 8.68
N GLU A 3 13.93 -39.95 8.36
CA GLU A 3 13.19 -39.39 7.23
C GLU A 3 13.25 -37.87 7.33
N ALA A 4 13.87 -37.24 6.33
CA ALA A 4 13.65 -35.83 6.07
C ALA A 4 12.15 -35.69 5.77
N ARG A 5 11.35 -35.32 6.79
CA ARG A 5 10.00 -34.82 6.56
C ARG A 5 10.15 -33.76 5.48
N SER A 6 9.61 -34.00 4.29
CA SER A 6 9.51 -32.95 3.30
C SER A 6 8.81 -31.79 4.02
N GLU A 7 9.52 -30.67 4.23
CA GLU A 7 8.89 -29.46 4.76
C GLU A 7 7.98 -28.94 3.64
N THR A 8 6.82 -29.58 3.48
CA THR A 8 5.83 -29.23 2.46
C THR A 8 5.30 -27.85 2.83
N TRP A 9 5.69 -26.85 2.06
CA TRP A 9 5.22 -25.49 2.24
C TRP A 9 3.71 -25.43 2.00
N LEU A 10 2.99 -24.84 2.96
CA LEU A 10 1.56 -24.68 2.88
C LEU A 10 1.23 -23.40 2.13
N ALA A 11 0.36 -23.51 1.12
CA ALA A 11 -0.19 -22.36 0.42
C ALA A 11 -1.02 -21.46 1.37
N PRO A 12 -1.19 -20.17 1.05
CA PRO A 12 -2.15 -19.31 1.74
C PRO A 12 -3.57 -19.86 1.57
N SER A 13 -4.47 -19.48 2.48
CA SER A 13 -5.89 -19.77 2.26
C SER A 13 -6.41 -19.04 1.03
N VAL A 14 -7.42 -19.61 0.37
CA VAL A 14 -8.03 -19.04 -0.85
C VAL A 14 -8.44 -17.57 -0.69
N PRO A 15 -9.06 -17.12 0.43
CA PRO A 15 -9.40 -15.71 0.59
C PRO A 15 -8.17 -14.79 0.64
N VAL A 16 -7.08 -15.22 1.28
CA VAL A 16 -5.83 -14.46 1.36
C VAL A 16 -5.19 -14.34 -0.02
N LEU A 17 -5.15 -15.46 -0.76
CA LEU A 17 -4.63 -15.47 -2.12
C LEU A 17 -5.46 -14.58 -3.05
N LEU A 18 -6.80 -14.64 -2.94
CA LEU A 18 -7.69 -13.79 -3.73
C LEU A 18 -7.42 -12.31 -3.45
N ILE A 19 -7.29 -11.90 -2.18
CA ILE A 19 -6.98 -10.50 -1.83
C ILE A 19 -5.64 -10.08 -2.42
N ALA A 20 -4.61 -10.92 -2.30
CA ALA A 20 -3.29 -10.64 -2.85
C ALA A 20 -3.31 -10.51 -4.39
N VAL A 21 -4.03 -11.39 -5.08
CA VAL A 21 -4.18 -11.33 -6.54
C VAL A 21 -4.98 -10.11 -6.96
N LEU A 22 -6.05 -9.76 -6.24
CA LEU A 22 -6.87 -8.59 -6.54
C LEU A 22 -6.08 -7.29 -6.40
N ILE A 23 -5.23 -7.16 -5.37
CA ILE A 23 -4.42 -5.94 -5.22
C ILE A 23 -3.34 -5.84 -6.30
N ILE A 24 -2.71 -6.95 -6.69
CA ILE A 24 -1.77 -6.99 -7.82
C ILE A 24 -2.48 -6.61 -9.12
N ALA A 25 -3.62 -7.25 -9.42
CA ALA A 25 -4.39 -6.94 -10.62
C ALA A 25 -4.85 -5.47 -10.63
N GLY A 26 -5.28 -4.93 -9.49
CA GLY A 26 -5.63 -3.52 -9.36
C GLY A 26 -4.43 -2.58 -9.59
N ALA A 27 -3.24 -2.99 -9.16
CA ALA A 27 -2.02 -2.24 -9.38
C ALA A 27 -1.60 -2.22 -10.85
N GLU A 28 -1.69 -3.35 -11.55
CA GLU A 28 -1.40 -3.48 -12.98
C GLU A 28 -2.37 -2.62 -13.82
N VAL A 29 -3.66 -2.70 -13.50
CA VAL A 29 -4.68 -1.85 -14.13
C VAL A 29 -4.40 -0.37 -13.83
N GLY A 30 -4.00 -0.04 -12.60
CA GLY A 30 -3.60 1.30 -12.20
C GLY A 30 -2.42 1.83 -13.01
N GLY A 31 -1.33 1.04 -13.09
CA GLY A 31 -0.13 1.38 -13.87
C GLY A 31 -0.43 1.57 -15.35
N ALA A 32 -1.19 0.65 -15.95
CA ALA A 32 -1.63 0.76 -17.34
C ALA A 32 -2.49 2.02 -17.58
N SER A 33 -3.39 2.32 -16.64
CA SER A 33 -4.25 3.51 -16.70
C SER A 33 -3.46 4.80 -16.62
N MET A 34 -2.42 4.85 -15.79
CA MET A 34 -1.53 6.02 -15.69
C MET A 34 -0.78 6.30 -16.98
N VAL A 35 -0.37 5.25 -17.71
CA VAL A 35 0.29 5.42 -19.02
C VAL A 35 -0.72 5.90 -20.06
N LYS A 36 -1.89 5.24 -20.13
CA LYS A 36 -2.93 5.52 -21.13
C LYS A 36 -3.56 6.91 -20.96
N PHE A 37 -3.81 7.33 -19.73
CA PHE A 37 -4.60 8.53 -19.39
C PHE A 37 -3.75 9.64 -18.76
N LYS A 38 -2.42 9.60 -18.94
CA LYS A 38 -1.49 10.53 -18.29
C LYS A 38 -1.88 11.99 -18.48
N LEU A 39 -2.20 12.37 -19.72
CA LEU A 39 -2.51 13.75 -20.08
C LEU A 39 -3.89 14.17 -19.56
N GLU A 40 -4.87 13.27 -19.59
CA GLU A 40 -6.22 13.48 -19.07
C GLU A 40 -6.21 13.69 -17.56
N LEU A 41 -5.47 12.83 -16.83
CA LEU A 41 -5.32 12.91 -15.38
C LEU A 41 -4.62 14.21 -14.97
N ALA A 42 -3.53 14.58 -15.64
CA ALA A 42 -2.83 15.83 -15.35
C ALA A 42 -3.71 17.06 -15.63
N ARG A 43 -4.44 17.07 -16.77
CA ARG A 43 -5.37 18.15 -17.11
C ARG A 43 -6.51 18.26 -16.09
N TRP A 44 -7.11 17.14 -15.70
CA TRP A 44 -8.16 17.09 -14.69
C TRP A 44 -7.66 17.59 -13.33
N ALA A 45 -6.50 17.10 -12.86
CA ALA A 45 -5.93 17.50 -11.59
C ALA A 45 -5.61 19.00 -11.59
N ARG A 46 -4.92 19.50 -12.61
CA ARG A 46 -4.59 20.92 -12.75
C ARG A 46 -5.84 21.81 -12.78
N GLY A 47 -6.86 21.44 -13.55
CA GLY A 47 -8.11 22.19 -13.60
C GLY A 47 -8.82 22.23 -12.24
N THR A 48 -8.79 21.12 -11.51
CA THR A 48 -9.37 21.01 -10.17
C THR A 48 -8.61 21.87 -9.14
N MET A 49 -7.29 21.96 -9.27
CA MET A 49 -6.43 22.81 -8.43
C MET A 49 -6.64 24.30 -8.72
N LEU A 50 -6.69 24.68 -10.01
CA LEU A 50 -6.95 26.07 -10.43
C LEU A 50 -8.31 26.58 -9.97
N ALA A 51 -9.32 25.70 -9.88
CA ALA A 51 -10.63 26.03 -9.34
C ALA A 51 -10.63 26.24 -7.80
N ARG A 52 -9.49 26.04 -7.12
CA ARG A 52 -9.35 26.11 -5.64
C ARG A 52 -8.07 26.86 -5.23
N PRO A 53 -7.91 28.14 -5.64
CA PRO A 53 -6.69 28.89 -5.40
C PRO A 53 -6.31 28.94 -3.91
N ASP A 54 -7.26 29.17 -3.01
CA ASP A 54 -7.01 29.26 -1.56
C ASP A 54 -6.47 27.95 -0.96
N THR A 55 -6.86 26.81 -1.51
CA THR A 55 -6.40 25.50 -1.03
C THR A 55 -4.93 25.26 -1.38
N HIS A 56 -4.51 25.77 -2.53
CA HIS A 56 -3.17 25.58 -3.06
C HIS A 56 -2.26 26.79 -2.80
N GLY A 57 -2.78 27.88 -2.24
CA GLY A 57 -2.02 29.10 -1.97
C GLY A 57 -1.67 29.88 -3.24
N LEU A 58 -2.52 29.81 -4.27
CA LEU A 58 -2.31 30.55 -5.52
C LEU A 58 -2.57 32.04 -5.30
N VAL A 59 -1.65 32.88 -5.77
CA VAL A 59 -1.64 34.34 -5.54
C VAL A 59 -1.97 35.15 -6.79
N GLY A 60 -2.21 34.48 -7.93
CA GLY A 60 -2.53 35.10 -9.21
C GLY A 60 -1.30 35.57 -9.99
N VAL A 61 -0.09 35.31 -9.49
CA VAL A 61 1.17 35.61 -10.18
C VAL A 61 1.63 34.36 -10.90
N ARG A 62 1.58 34.39 -12.24
CA ARG A 62 1.80 33.20 -13.10
C ARG A 62 3.05 32.40 -12.73
N ASP A 63 4.20 33.05 -12.61
CA ASP A 63 5.48 32.35 -12.37
C ASP A 63 5.54 31.69 -10.98
N VAL A 64 4.82 32.26 -9.99
CA VAL A 64 4.73 31.70 -8.63
C VAL A 64 3.71 30.56 -8.59
N ASP A 65 2.53 30.77 -9.16
CA ASP A 65 1.45 29.80 -9.17
C ASP A 65 1.82 28.56 -9.99
N GLU A 66 2.57 28.72 -11.09
CA GLU A 66 3.04 27.62 -11.92
C GLU A 66 3.97 26.68 -11.14
N GLN A 67 4.89 27.21 -10.34
CA GLN A 67 5.75 26.40 -9.48
C GLN A 67 4.96 25.60 -8.43
N ILE A 68 3.96 26.23 -7.80
CA ILE A 68 3.10 25.58 -6.80
C ILE A 68 2.27 24.47 -7.44
N LEU A 69 1.66 24.74 -8.60
CA LEU A 69 0.84 23.78 -9.32
C LEU A 69 1.67 22.60 -9.84
N ASP A 70 2.89 22.85 -10.33
CA ASP A 70 3.78 21.81 -10.79
C ASP A 70 4.21 20.88 -9.64
N GLU A 71 4.51 21.42 -8.46
CA GLU A 71 4.77 20.59 -7.29
C GLU A 71 3.57 19.71 -6.95
N ALA A 72 2.37 20.29 -6.89
CA ALA A 72 1.14 19.55 -6.60
C ALA A 72 0.87 18.45 -7.64
N LEU A 73 1.10 18.72 -8.92
CA LEU A 73 0.96 17.74 -10.00
C LEU A 73 2.00 16.63 -9.92
N VAL A 74 3.25 16.96 -9.57
CA VAL A 74 4.30 15.96 -9.34
C VAL A 74 3.93 15.05 -8.18
N LYS A 75 3.43 15.59 -7.06
CA LYS A 75 2.99 14.76 -5.92
C LYS A 75 1.76 13.92 -6.26
N PHE A 76 0.81 14.47 -7.03
CA PHE A 76 -0.35 13.74 -7.52
C PHE A 76 0.05 12.51 -8.36
N ASP A 77 0.94 12.69 -9.34
CA ASP A 77 1.47 11.61 -10.18
C ASP A 77 2.31 10.62 -9.37
N ALA A 78 3.13 11.12 -8.44
CA ALA A 78 3.91 10.28 -7.54
C ALA A 78 3.01 9.38 -6.67
N GLY A 79 1.90 9.88 -6.16
CA GLY A 79 0.93 9.08 -5.40
C GLY A 79 0.37 7.91 -6.22
N LEU A 80 0.02 8.13 -7.50
CA LEU A 80 -0.43 7.05 -8.38
C LEU A 80 0.66 6.00 -8.64
N ARG A 81 1.90 6.44 -8.91
CA ARG A 81 3.06 5.54 -9.08
C ARG A 81 3.35 4.74 -7.83
N LEU A 82 3.29 5.38 -6.67
CA LEU A 82 3.53 4.73 -5.39
C LEU A 82 2.44 3.70 -5.07
N PHE A 83 1.18 3.99 -5.41
CA PHE A 83 0.11 3.00 -5.33
C PHE A 83 0.45 1.77 -6.18
N HIS A 84 0.75 1.94 -7.47
CA HIS A 84 1.10 0.85 -8.38
C HIS A 84 2.24 -0.02 -7.83
N MET A 85 3.39 0.58 -7.51
CA MET A 85 4.55 -0.18 -7.02
C MET A 85 4.29 -0.89 -5.68
N HIS A 86 3.63 -0.21 -4.73
CA HIS A 86 3.38 -0.80 -3.41
C HIS A 86 2.27 -1.83 -3.44
N ALA A 87 1.24 -1.67 -4.27
CA ALA A 87 0.15 -2.63 -4.39
C ALA A 87 0.66 -3.96 -4.97
N GLU A 88 1.53 -3.91 -5.98
CA GLU A 88 2.20 -5.11 -6.51
C GLU A 88 3.09 -5.77 -5.46
N GLY A 89 4.00 -5.00 -4.86
CA GLY A 89 4.93 -5.51 -3.86
C GLY A 89 4.22 -6.10 -2.63
N MET A 90 3.19 -5.41 -2.12
CA MET A 90 2.45 -5.89 -0.95
C MET A 90 1.62 -7.14 -1.25
N GLY A 91 1.08 -7.30 -2.46
CA GLY A 91 0.45 -8.55 -2.87
C GLY A 91 1.41 -9.74 -2.77
N THR A 92 2.65 -9.58 -3.24
CA THR A 92 3.69 -10.60 -3.09
C THR A 92 4.05 -10.84 -1.62
N ILE A 93 4.20 -9.78 -0.82
CA ILE A 93 4.51 -9.89 0.62
C ILE A 93 3.41 -10.64 1.37
N ILE A 94 2.14 -10.41 1.05
CA ILE A 94 1.01 -11.14 1.63
C ILE A 94 1.14 -12.63 1.34
N ILE A 95 1.35 -13.02 0.08
CA ILE A 95 1.48 -14.42 -0.32
C ILE A 95 2.63 -15.09 0.45
N VAL A 96 3.84 -14.54 0.35
CA VAL A 96 5.04 -15.15 0.94
C VAL A 96 4.94 -15.20 2.46
N SER A 97 4.59 -14.09 3.11
CA SER A 97 4.60 -14.02 4.56
C SER A 97 3.49 -14.86 5.18
N THR A 98 2.35 -14.99 4.51
CA THR A 98 1.28 -15.88 4.98
C THR A 98 1.62 -17.36 4.74
N MET A 99 2.32 -17.72 3.67
CA MET A 99 2.89 -19.09 3.50
C MET A 99 3.87 -19.44 4.62
N VAL A 100 4.75 -18.50 5.00
CA VAL A 100 5.68 -18.67 6.12
C VAL A 100 4.91 -18.85 7.43
N ALA A 101 3.93 -17.98 7.69
CA ALA A 101 3.11 -18.05 8.89
C ALA A 101 2.31 -19.36 8.97
N THR A 102 1.70 -19.81 7.87
CA THR A 102 0.90 -21.04 7.83
C THR A 102 1.75 -22.29 8.04
N THR A 103 2.94 -22.30 7.45
CA THR A 103 3.86 -23.44 7.51
C THR A 103 4.59 -23.53 8.85
N LEU A 104 5.03 -22.40 9.41
CA LEU A 104 6.00 -22.40 10.51
C LEU A 104 5.42 -22.06 11.88
N VAL A 105 4.26 -21.39 11.96
CA VAL A 105 3.62 -21.00 13.23
C VAL A 105 2.59 -22.06 13.65
N ARG A 106 2.91 -22.82 14.70
CA ARG A 106 2.06 -23.93 15.21
C ARG A 106 0.85 -23.46 16.01
N ALA A 107 0.97 -22.35 16.75
CA ALA A 107 -0.09 -21.85 17.61
C ALA A 107 -1.24 -21.26 16.77
N GLY A 108 -2.38 -21.95 16.71
CA GLY A 108 -3.48 -21.64 15.79
C GLY A 108 -4.04 -20.22 15.93
N ALA A 109 -4.23 -19.72 17.15
CA ALA A 109 -4.71 -18.36 17.38
C ALA A 109 -3.70 -17.30 16.95
N PHE A 110 -2.43 -17.48 17.32
CA PHE A 110 -1.34 -16.55 16.97
C PHE A 110 -1.09 -16.51 15.46
N ARG A 111 -1.08 -17.68 14.81
CA ARG A 111 -1.02 -17.78 13.34
C ARG A 111 -2.15 -17.01 12.68
N ARG A 112 -3.40 -17.17 13.15
CA ARG A 112 -4.56 -16.44 12.59
C ARG A 112 -4.41 -14.93 12.75
N ALA A 113 -3.91 -14.46 13.90
CA ALA A 113 -3.66 -13.04 14.12
C ALA A 113 -2.60 -12.49 13.14
N ILE A 114 -1.47 -13.19 12.97
CA ILE A 114 -0.43 -12.81 12.01
C ILE A 114 -1.00 -12.75 10.59
N VAL A 115 -1.69 -13.81 10.15
CA VAL A 115 -2.26 -13.88 8.79
C VAL A 115 -3.27 -12.75 8.57
N LEU A 116 -4.14 -12.48 9.55
CA LEU A 116 -5.12 -11.39 9.46
C LEU A 116 -4.43 -10.03 9.33
N LEU A 117 -3.47 -9.73 10.22
CA LEU A 117 -2.78 -8.44 10.23
C LEU A 117 -1.93 -8.23 8.97
N ILE A 118 -1.24 -9.27 8.47
CA ILE A 118 -0.52 -9.20 7.19
C ILE A 118 -1.49 -8.92 6.04
N THR A 119 -2.60 -9.65 5.98
CA THR A 119 -3.54 -9.55 4.85
C THR A 119 -4.23 -8.19 4.85
N VAL A 120 -4.77 -7.76 5.99
CA VAL A 120 -5.48 -6.47 6.12
C VAL A 120 -4.51 -5.30 6.01
N GLY A 121 -3.40 -5.34 6.74
CA GLY A 121 -2.38 -4.29 6.70
C GLY A 121 -1.72 -4.16 5.34
N GLY A 122 -1.36 -5.30 4.72
CA GLY A 122 -0.74 -5.32 3.41
C GLY A 122 -1.67 -4.88 2.29
N ALA A 123 -2.94 -5.27 2.32
CA ALA A 123 -3.90 -4.85 1.31
C ALA A 123 -4.32 -3.38 1.48
N GLY A 124 -4.44 -2.90 2.72
CA GLY A 124 -4.88 -1.54 3.00
C GLY A 124 -3.79 -0.49 2.77
N TYR A 125 -2.53 -0.79 3.11
CA TYR A 125 -1.46 0.19 3.08
C TYR A 125 -1.26 0.91 1.72
N PRO A 126 -1.24 0.21 0.57
CA PRO A 126 -1.08 0.86 -0.73
C PRO A 126 -2.21 1.84 -1.06
N LEU A 127 -3.42 1.61 -0.56
CA LEU A 127 -4.58 2.48 -0.79
C LEU A 127 -4.38 3.89 -0.24
N GLY A 128 -3.45 4.08 0.71
CA GLY A 128 -3.12 5.40 1.24
C GLY A 128 -2.49 6.31 0.18
N TYR A 129 -1.72 5.75 -0.74
CA TYR A 129 -1.15 6.52 -1.87
C TYR A 129 -2.21 6.93 -2.88
N LEU A 130 -3.17 6.04 -3.15
CA LEU A 130 -4.30 6.35 -4.03
C LEU A 130 -5.20 7.42 -3.41
N LEU A 131 -5.50 7.30 -2.11
CA LEU A 131 -6.25 8.29 -1.36
C LEU A 131 -5.53 9.64 -1.36
N TRP A 132 -4.23 9.66 -1.05
CA TRP A 132 -3.45 10.89 -1.04
C TRP A 132 -3.45 11.58 -2.41
N SER A 133 -3.17 10.83 -3.48
CA SER A 133 -3.25 11.34 -4.86
C SER A 133 -4.63 11.93 -5.15
N ALA A 134 -5.71 11.21 -4.83
CA ALA A 134 -7.07 11.70 -5.04
C ALA A 134 -7.41 12.94 -4.22
N LEU A 135 -6.83 13.11 -3.02
CA LEU A 135 -7.08 14.26 -2.15
C LEU A 135 -6.30 15.51 -2.55
N ILE A 136 -5.10 15.37 -3.14
CA ILE A 136 -4.24 16.51 -3.48
C ILE A 136 -5.00 17.60 -4.24
N PRO A 137 -5.74 17.33 -5.34
CA PRO A 137 -6.43 18.38 -6.09
C PRO A 137 -7.48 19.16 -5.27
N PHE A 138 -8.04 18.56 -4.22
CA PHE A 138 -9.16 19.11 -3.44
C PHE A 138 -8.73 19.72 -2.11
N TYR A 139 -7.68 19.19 -1.48
CA TYR A 139 -7.27 19.55 -0.13
C TYR A 139 -5.82 20.02 -0.04
N GLY A 140 -5.09 20.02 -1.15
CA GLY A 140 -3.66 20.32 -1.18
C GLY A 140 -2.82 19.16 -0.66
N ILE A 141 -1.50 19.32 -0.77
CA ILE A 141 -0.51 18.28 -0.48
C ILE A 141 -0.55 17.87 0.99
N GLU A 142 -0.37 18.86 1.89
CA GLU A 142 -0.19 18.61 3.33
C GLU A 142 -1.44 18.05 3.98
N ARG A 143 -2.61 18.69 3.78
CA ARG A 143 -3.86 18.22 4.39
C ARG A 143 -4.28 16.86 3.82
N GLY A 144 -4.11 16.66 2.51
CA GLY A 144 -4.34 15.35 1.89
C GLY A 144 -3.45 14.27 2.49
N LYS A 145 -2.17 14.59 2.75
CA LYS A 145 -1.20 13.68 3.35
C LYS A 145 -1.61 13.30 4.78
N THR A 146 -1.94 14.28 5.62
CA THR A 146 -2.39 14.05 7.00
C THR A 146 -3.61 13.11 7.05
N LEU A 147 -4.57 13.29 6.13
CA LEU A 147 -5.73 12.40 6.05
C LEU A 147 -5.32 10.98 5.65
N ALA A 148 -4.47 10.83 4.62
CA ALA A 148 -3.98 9.52 4.20
C ALA A 148 -3.15 8.82 5.29
N GLU A 149 -2.35 9.55 6.05
CA GLU A 149 -1.59 9.05 7.19
C GLU A 149 -2.50 8.46 8.25
N TRP A 150 -3.42 9.25 8.80
CA TRP A 150 -4.26 8.84 9.92
C TRP A 150 -5.31 7.80 9.53
N MET A 151 -5.89 7.92 8.34
CA MET A 151 -6.96 7.03 7.91
C MET A 151 -6.45 5.72 7.32
N VAL A 152 -5.23 5.70 6.75
CA VAL A 152 -4.74 4.54 5.98
C VAL A 152 -3.33 4.13 6.38
N TRP A 153 -2.29 4.95 6.16
CA TRP A 153 -0.92 4.46 6.32
C TRP A 153 -0.58 4.02 7.74
N ILE A 154 -0.97 4.79 8.77
CA ILE A 154 -0.71 4.44 10.17
C ILE A 154 -1.43 3.15 10.58
N PRO A 155 -2.77 3.01 10.43
CA PRO A 155 -3.45 1.79 10.88
C PRO A 155 -3.04 0.54 10.09
N PHE A 156 -2.97 0.61 8.76
CA PHE A 156 -2.67 -0.56 7.93
C PHE A 156 -1.17 -0.86 7.86
N GLY A 157 -0.32 0.17 7.71
CA GLY A 157 1.13 0.01 7.76
C GLY A 157 1.59 -0.47 9.14
N GLY A 158 1.04 0.09 10.21
CA GLY A 158 1.28 -0.37 11.58
C GLY A 158 0.88 -1.82 11.77
N ALA A 159 -0.29 -2.25 11.29
CA ALA A 159 -0.73 -3.64 11.35
C ALA A 159 0.25 -4.59 10.63
N ALA A 160 0.70 -4.22 9.42
CA ALA A 160 1.67 -5.02 8.67
C ALA A 160 3.02 -5.12 9.40
N ILE A 161 3.54 -4.01 9.92
CA ILE A 161 4.80 -3.98 10.70
C ILE A 161 4.70 -4.88 11.93
N VAL A 162 3.63 -4.74 12.73
CA VAL A 162 3.42 -5.56 13.93
C VAL A 162 3.37 -7.04 13.57
N ALA A 163 2.67 -7.41 12.49
CA ALA A 163 2.55 -8.80 12.08
C ALA A 163 3.88 -9.41 11.61
N LEU A 164 4.69 -8.64 10.88
CA LEU A 164 6.02 -9.07 10.44
C LEU A 164 6.97 -9.26 11.62
N TRP A 165 6.92 -8.37 12.63
CA TRP A 165 7.68 -8.55 13.86
C TRP A 165 7.22 -9.77 14.67
N MET A 166 5.91 -10.01 14.75
CA MET A 166 5.36 -11.22 15.37
C MET A 166 5.85 -12.48 14.65
N LEU A 167 5.86 -12.48 13.32
CA LEU A 167 6.35 -13.59 12.51
C LEU A 167 7.85 -13.81 12.70
N ALA A 168 8.65 -12.74 12.69
CA ALA A 168 10.09 -12.80 12.97
C ALA A 168 10.37 -13.39 14.36
N GLY A 169 9.64 -12.94 15.39
CA GLY A 169 9.73 -13.49 16.74
C GLY A 169 9.37 -14.97 16.80
N ALA A 170 8.34 -15.40 16.07
CA ALA A 170 7.95 -16.81 15.99
C ALA A 170 9.06 -17.69 15.38
N LEU A 171 9.74 -17.18 14.35
CA LEU A 171 10.86 -17.87 13.70
C LEU A 171 12.07 -17.93 14.64
N ALA A 172 12.42 -16.82 15.30
CA ALA A 172 13.52 -16.78 16.27
C ALA A 172 13.29 -17.78 17.41
N LEU A 173 12.08 -17.82 17.98
CA LEU A 173 11.73 -18.80 19.03
C LEU A 173 11.84 -20.25 18.54
N ARG A 174 11.50 -20.52 17.28
CA ARG A 174 11.67 -21.85 16.69
C ARG A 174 13.14 -22.22 16.52
N LEU A 175 14.00 -21.26 16.15
CA LEU A 175 15.44 -21.48 16.03
C LEU A 175 16.10 -21.77 17.39
N VAL A 176 15.70 -21.06 18.45
CA VAL A 176 16.23 -21.28 19.82
C VAL A 176 15.78 -22.61 20.43
N ARG A 177 14.61 -23.13 20.00
CA ARG A 177 14.04 -24.40 20.49
C ARG A 177 14.43 -25.61 19.64
N ARG A 178 15.26 -25.42 18.60
CA ARG A 178 15.87 -26.51 17.82
C ARG A 178 17.16 -26.94 18.48
#